data_AF-U1GYZ9-F1
#
_entry.id   AF-U1GYZ9-F1
#
_cell.length_a   1.000
_cell.length_b   1.000
_cell.length_c   1.000
_cell.angle_alpha   90.00
_cell.angle_beta   90.00
_cell.angle_gamma   90.00
#
_symmetry.space_group_name_H-M   'P 1'
#
loop_
_entity.id
_entity.type
_entity.pdbx_description
1 polymer ?
#
loop_
_entity_poly.entity_id
_entity_poly.type
_entity_poly.pdbx_seq_one_letter_code
_entity_poly.pdbx_strand_id
1 'polypeptide(L)'
;MTEQQMQQRRYALAISGGVCEVCGSPLGARAQGAHRIGNTKVNRAKYGDFVIDHRYNIGMTCSLKCNAALDISRDDGACIALCKKIYDTELLKYGGK
;
A
#
# COMPACT_ATOMS: atom_id res chain seq x y z
N MET A 1 -11.38 -10.90 -5.40
CA MET A 1 -10.73 -10.22 -4.25
C MET A 1 -10.82 -11.17 -3.09
N THR A 2 -9.70 -11.53 -2.48
CA THR A 2 -9.72 -12.43 -1.31
C THR A 2 -10.20 -11.67 -0.07
N GLU A 3 -10.63 -12.38 0.97
CA GLU A 3 -11.05 -11.74 2.24
C GLU A 3 -9.91 -10.92 2.86
N GLN A 4 -8.68 -11.41 2.74
CA GLN A 4 -7.49 -10.71 3.19
C GLN A 4 -7.29 -9.37 2.47
N GLN A 5 -7.48 -9.32 1.15
CA GLN A 5 -7.43 -8.08 0.36
C GLN A 5 -8.55 -7.11 0.73
N MET A 6 -9.75 -7.62 1.02
CA MET A 6 -10.86 -6.80 1.50
C MET A 6 -10.57 -6.20 2.87
N GLN A 7 -10.00 -6.98 3.79
CA GLN A 7 -9.64 -6.53 5.12
C GLN A 7 -8.53 -5.47 5.10
N GLN A 8 -7.53 -5.63 4.24
CA GLN A 8 -6.49 -4.61 4.04
C GLN A 8 -7.07 -3.28 3.55
N ARG A 9 -8.02 -3.33 2.61
CA ARG A 9 -8.69 -2.12 2.10
C ARG A 9 -9.56 -1.45 3.16
N ARG A 10 -10.31 -2.23 3.96
CA ARG A 10 -11.07 -1.70 5.10
C ARG A 10 -10.15 -1.04 6.12
N TYR A 11 -9.02 -1.69 6.44
CA TYR A 11 -8.02 -1.13 7.35
C TYR A 11 -7.42 0.17 6.80
N ALA A 12 -7.01 0.18 5.52
CA ALA A 12 -6.46 1.37 4.85
C ALA A 12 -7.45 2.54 4.84
N LEU A 13 -8.75 2.28 4.60
CA LEU A 13 -9.79 3.30 4.68
C LEU A 13 -9.99 3.83 6.10
N ALA A 14 -9.98 2.95 7.11
CA ALA A 14 -10.15 3.37 8.51
C ALA A 14 -8.99 4.27 8.98
N ILE A 15 -7.76 4.00 8.56
CA ILE A 15 -6.58 4.79 8.96
C ILE A 15 -6.36 6.04 8.10
N SER A 16 -6.99 6.17 6.94
CA SER A 16 -6.74 7.31 6.04
C SER A 16 -7.37 8.62 6.53
N GLY A 17 -8.18 8.58 7.60
CA GLY A 17 -8.94 9.73 8.07
C GLY A 17 -9.99 10.22 7.05
N GLY A 18 -10.35 9.38 6.07
CA GLY A 18 -11.28 9.76 5.02
C GLY A 18 -10.71 10.74 4.00
N VAL A 19 -9.38 10.91 3.90
CA VAL A 19 -8.73 11.79 2.92
C VAL A 19 -7.81 11.03 1.96
N CYS A 20 -7.67 11.56 0.75
CA CYS A 20 -6.75 11.03 -0.25
C CYS A 20 -5.31 11.30 0.17
N GLU A 21 -4.48 10.26 0.14
CA GLU A 21 -3.07 10.37 0.54
C GLU A 21 -2.23 11.26 -0.39
N VAL A 22 -2.64 11.38 -1.66
CA VAL A 22 -1.89 12.15 -2.67
C VAL A 22 -2.31 13.61 -2.69
N CYS A 23 -3.62 13.91 -2.73
CA CYS A 23 -4.11 15.28 -2.92
C CYS A 23 -4.85 15.86 -1.71
N GLY A 24 -5.01 15.10 -0.61
CA GLY A 24 -5.70 15.53 0.60
C GLY A 24 -7.23 15.68 0.47
N SER A 25 -7.80 15.49 -0.71
CA SER A 25 -9.25 15.65 -0.91
C SER A 25 -10.04 14.57 -0.17
N PRO A 26 -11.26 14.88 0.32
CA PRO A 26 -12.12 13.89 0.95
C PRO A 26 -12.39 12.68 0.04
N LEU A 27 -12.37 11.50 0.63
CA LEU A 27 -12.71 10.23 -0.02
C LEU A 27 -14.22 10.05 -0.03
N GLY A 28 -14.79 9.87 -1.21
CA GLY A 28 -16.20 9.51 -1.40
C GLY A 28 -16.36 8.08 -1.91
N ALA A 29 -17.51 7.78 -2.52
CA ALA A 29 -17.84 6.46 -3.05
C ALA A 29 -16.84 5.90 -4.10
N ARG A 30 -15.98 6.76 -4.67
CA ARG A 30 -14.96 6.40 -5.67
C ARG A 30 -13.57 6.13 -5.08
N ALA A 31 -13.44 6.07 -3.76
CA ALA A 31 -12.19 5.78 -3.10
C ALA A 31 -11.58 4.46 -3.57
N GLN A 32 -10.27 4.44 -3.79
CA GLN A 32 -9.53 3.29 -4.28
C GLN A 32 -8.41 2.94 -3.30
N GLY A 33 -8.28 1.64 -2.99
CA GLY A 33 -7.06 1.11 -2.39
C GLY A 33 -6.04 0.84 -3.49
N ALA A 34 -5.00 1.67 -3.55
CA ALA A 34 -3.93 1.63 -4.55
C ALA A 34 -2.67 0.99 -3.95
N HIS A 35 -1.97 0.17 -4.73
CA HIS A 35 -0.68 -0.38 -4.31
C HIS A 35 0.42 0.66 -4.60
N ARG A 36 1.31 0.90 -3.65
CA ARG A 36 2.53 1.72 -3.84
C ARG A 36 3.51 1.00 -4.77
N ILE A 37 3.81 -0.26 -4.46
CA ILE A 37 4.48 -1.18 -5.38
C ILE A 37 3.40 -1.98 -6.09
N GLY A 38 3.26 -1.77 -7.39
CA GLY A 38 2.21 -2.35 -8.22
C GLY A 38 2.16 -3.87 -8.11
N ASN A 39 0.95 -4.42 -7.97
CA ASN A 39 0.69 -5.86 -7.90
C ASN A 39 0.78 -6.49 -9.30
N THR A 40 2.01 -6.62 -9.80
CA THR A 40 2.33 -7.25 -11.09
C THR A 40 3.08 -8.56 -10.86
N LYS A 41 3.10 -9.47 -11.84
CA LYS A 41 3.88 -10.71 -11.76
C LYS A 41 5.37 -10.45 -11.54
N VAL A 42 5.92 -9.42 -12.20
CA VAL A 42 7.33 -9.03 -12.06
C VAL A 42 7.62 -8.55 -10.64
N ASN A 43 6.77 -7.68 -10.08
CA ASN A 43 6.97 -7.17 -8.73
C ASN A 43 6.73 -8.24 -7.66
N ARG A 44 5.78 -9.16 -7.86
CA ARG A 44 5.62 -10.32 -6.98
C ARG A 44 6.85 -11.23 -6.98
N ALA A 45 7.46 -11.46 -8.15
CA ALA A 45 8.70 -12.22 -8.22
C ALA A 45 9.86 -11.49 -7.51
N LYS A 46 9.93 -10.16 -7.62
CA LYS A 46 10.99 -9.34 -7.00
C LYS A 46 10.84 -9.18 -5.48
N TYR A 47 9.64 -8.90 -4.98
CA TYR A 47 9.40 -8.49 -3.59
C TYR A 47 8.62 -9.51 -2.75
N GLY A 48 7.96 -10.48 -3.39
CA GLY A 48 7.15 -11.50 -2.72
C GLY A 48 5.78 -11.02 -2.23
N ASP A 49 4.90 -11.98 -1.99
CA ASP A 49 3.52 -11.74 -1.55
C ASP A 49 3.46 -11.01 -0.20
N PHE A 50 4.43 -11.30 0.69
CA PHE A 50 4.56 -10.66 2.00
C PHE A 50 4.62 -9.13 1.92
N VAL A 51 5.34 -8.59 0.94
CA VAL A 51 5.45 -7.14 0.71
C VAL A 51 4.28 -6.63 -0.10
N ILE A 52 3.94 -7.30 -1.22
CA ILE A 52 2.92 -6.82 -2.16
C ILE A 52 1.55 -6.73 -1.50
N ASP A 53 1.20 -7.73 -0.70
CA ASP A 53 -0.07 -7.77 0.03
C ASP A 53 0.05 -7.12 1.43
N HIS A 54 1.12 -6.38 1.75
CA HIS A 54 1.22 -5.73 3.05
C HIS A 54 0.33 -4.48 3.14
N ARG A 55 -0.26 -4.20 4.33
CA ARG A 55 -1.09 -3.00 4.56
C ARG A 55 -0.38 -1.68 4.24
N TYR A 56 0.93 -1.60 4.47
CA TYR A 56 1.72 -0.40 4.12
C TYR A 56 2.01 -0.27 2.64
N ASN A 57 1.83 -1.34 1.86
CA ASN A 57 1.85 -1.23 0.42
C ASN A 57 0.52 -0.67 -0.13
N ILE A 58 -0.53 -0.52 0.69
CA ILE A 58 -1.85 0.01 0.27
C ILE A 58 -2.06 1.44 0.76
N GLY A 59 -2.39 2.36 -0.14
CA GLY A 59 -2.79 3.73 0.18
C GLY A 59 -4.15 4.07 -0.42
N MET A 60 -4.86 5.04 0.19
CA MET A 60 -6.20 5.42 -0.25
C MET A 60 -6.17 6.64 -1.17
N THR A 61 -6.80 6.52 -2.33
CA THR A 61 -6.80 7.55 -3.37
C THR A 61 -8.20 7.87 -3.89
N CYS A 62 -8.41 9.13 -4.32
CA CYS A 62 -9.73 9.60 -4.78
C CYS A 62 -10.00 9.32 -6.26
N SER A 63 -8.99 8.97 -7.05
CA SER A 63 -9.07 8.86 -8.51
C SER A 63 -7.94 8.02 -9.09
N LEU A 64 -8.10 7.59 -10.35
CA LEU A 64 -7.04 6.89 -11.09
C LEU A 64 -5.76 7.73 -11.26
N LYS A 65 -5.90 9.07 -11.34
CA LYS A 65 -4.75 9.99 -11.38
C LYS A 65 -3.94 9.92 -10.08
N CYS A 66 -4.61 9.98 -8.93
CA CYS A 66 -3.94 9.86 -7.63
C CYS A 66 -3.41 8.44 -7.39
N ASN A 67 -4.11 7.41 -7.86
CA ASN A 67 -3.62 6.03 -7.84
C ASN A 67 -2.29 5.91 -8.58
N ALA A 68 -2.21 6.41 -9.81
CA ALA A 68 -0.98 6.40 -10.60
C ALA A 68 0.15 7.23 -9.95
N ALA A 69 -0.18 8.35 -9.30
CA ALA A 69 0.80 9.17 -8.58
C ALA A 69 1.34 8.50 -7.29
N LEU A 70 0.62 7.51 -6.75
CA LEU A 70 1.06 6.73 -5.59
C LEU A 70 2.01 5.59 -5.99
N ASP A 71 2.09 5.24 -7.28
CA ASP A 71 2.93 4.16 -7.78
C ASP A 71 4.41 4.54 -7.73
N ILE A 72 5.16 3.85 -6.86
CA ILE A 72 6.61 4.02 -6.68
C ILE A 72 7.39 2.91 -7.37
N SER A 73 6.76 2.02 -8.13
CA SER A 73 7.40 0.80 -8.69
C SER A 73 8.61 1.08 -9.58
N ARG A 74 8.77 2.32 -10.07
CA ARG A 74 9.90 2.75 -10.91
C ARG A 74 11.02 3.45 -10.13
N ASP A 75 10.84 3.64 -8.83
CA ASP A 75 11.83 4.20 -7.92
C ASP A 75 12.32 3.10 -6.97
N ASP A 76 13.48 2.52 -7.30
CA ASP A 76 14.07 1.44 -6.49
C ASP A 76 14.37 1.90 -5.06
N GLY A 77 14.78 3.16 -4.86
CA GLY A 77 15.07 3.71 -3.53
C GLY A 77 13.82 3.77 -2.66
N ALA A 78 12.72 4.29 -3.21
CA ALA A 78 11.42 4.32 -2.54
C ALA A 78 10.88 2.90 -2.27
N CYS A 79 11.04 1.97 -3.23
CA CYS A 79 10.65 0.57 -3.05
C CYS A 79 11.41 -0.08 -1.89
N ILE A 80 12.73 0.08 -1.83
CA ILE A 80 13.58 -0.47 -0.76
C ILE A 80 13.19 0.14 0.59
N ALA A 81 12.95 1.46 0.65
CA ALA A 81 12.52 2.12 1.88
C ALA A 81 11.17 1.58 2.38
N LEU A 82 10.21 1.31 1.48
CA LEU A 82 8.94 0.69 1.84
C LEU A 82 9.13 -0.74 2.34
N CYS A 83 9.92 -1.55 1.65
CA CYS A 83 10.27 -2.91 2.10
C CYS A 83 10.88 -2.88 3.51
N LYS A 84 11.86 -2.01 3.76
CA LYS A 84 12.47 -1.84 5.08
C LYS A 84 11.41 -1.55 6.15
N LYS A 85 10.54 -0.56 5.91
CA LYS A 85 9.46 -0.21 6.84
C LYS A 85 8.55 -1.39 7.15
N ILE A 86 8.22 -2.19 6.13
CA ILE A 86 7.39 -3.40 6.28
C ILE A 86 8.11 -4.41 7.17
N TYR A 87 9.34 -4.78 6.85
CA TYR A 87 10.10 -5.75 7.62
C TYR A 87 10.38 -5.29 9.06
N ASP A 88 10.77 -4.03 9.26
CA ASP A 88 10.97 -3.47 10.60
C ASP A 88 9.70 -3.59 11.44
N THR A 89 8.54 -3.26 10.87
CA THR A 89 7.26 -3.31 11.61
C THR A 89 6.84 -4.74 11.93
N GLU A 90 7.04 -5.66 10.98
CA GLU A 90 6.67 -7.06 11.16
C GLU A 90 7.61 -7.76 12.13
N LEU A 91 8.90 -7.38 12.15
CA LEU A 91 9.90 -7.88 13.09
C LEU A 91 9.54 -7.61 14.56
N LEU A 92 8.86 -6.49 14.85
CA LEU A 92 8.39 -6.17 16.21
C LEU A 92 7.48 -7.27 16.80
N LYS A 93 6.73 -8.00 15.96
CA LYS A 93 5.86 -9.10 16.41
C LYS A 93 6.64 -10.29 16.97
N TYR A 94 7.92 -10.39 16.62
CA TYR A 94 8.82 -11.47 17.02
C TYR A 94 9.86 -11.00 18.05
N GLY A 95 9.66 -9.82 18.66
CA GLY A 95 10.56 -9.29 19.69
C GLY A 95 11.86 -8.70 19.17
N GLY A 96 11.98 -8.48 17.85
CA GLY A 96 13.10 -7.70 17.32
C GLY A 96 12.98 -6.21 17.67
N LYS A 97 14.11 -5.51 17.63
CA LYS A 97 14.26 -4.10 18.00
C LYS A 97 14.62 -3.27 16.79
#